data_AF-A0A3E0QIV3-F1
#
_entry.id   AF-A0A3E0QIV3-F1
#
_cell.length_a   1.000
_cell.length_b   1.000
_cell.length_c   1.000
_cell.angle_alpha   90.00
_cell.angle_beta   90.00
_cell.angle_gamma   90.00
#
_symmetry.space_group_name_H-M   'P 1'
#
loop_
_entity.id
_entity.type
_entity.pdbx_description
1 polymer ?
#
loop_
_entity_poly.entity_id
_entity_poly.type
_entity_poly.pdbx_seq_one_letter_code
_entity_poly.pdbx_strand_id
1 'polypeptide(L)'
;MKLIYSDKYTLEPGQVAGFSKIVTDYLSQDPFLEDFIQFFPKLETIAQMIQVKKVSDKTREILVSIIKQQYQQFLSSDHPFYHKIQSLYDVNTFSVCAGHQLNIFGGPLYCLYKIASCINAARQISKCTGKNVLPVFWLASEDHDMEEIKFTEVFGKRYEWETDWKGASGKAECKGLEELIAQILSDVRPSEHSSKVFSLLKKCYQNGKSLSLATREFLHELFGSYGLILLDADDHSLKKMFLPVMLDDIQMHSAKETVNQSIEKLRSRYHIQMNPRTVNLFYMTTGSRERIIQDNESFRTTDSDRAWTLESLSSELKMHPERFSPNVTLRPLYQESVLPNIATVGGPAELAYWLELKHMFEKWSVSFPMFLLRNSFLLVDKIACSKLEKYHIYPEHIFDTSDAWIRSYVNEKFPSQIDLDNYKNGLKHTIDKLSNDVSKIDKSLVPSVQSVQVSLEKSIANLETKIFRALKKKQENDVEQLKSLREKLFPSDVLQERKEYLLQYLIMYGLGFVAEIVDHADPFPGKFTVLAESKLLRAKS
;
A
#
# COMPACT_ATOMS: atom_id res chain seq x y z
N MET A 1 13.02 -26.45 3.11
CA MET A 1 13.25 -25.45 2.05
C MET A 1 14.36 -24.53 2.54
N LYS A 2 15.34 -24.15 1.70
CA LYS A 2 16.36 -23.18 2.09
C LYS A 2 15.69 -21.80 2.13
N LEU A 3 15.82 -21.08 3.24
CA LEU A 3 15.28 -19.71 3.37
C LEU A 3 15.87 -18.83 2.24
N ILE A 4 15.02 -18.03 1.61
CA ILE A 4 15.47 -17.07 0.59
C ILE A 4 16.18 -15.92 1.29
N TYR A 5 15.56 -15.36 2.33
CA TYR A 5 16.12 -14.29 3.15
C TYR A 5 16.61 -14.86 4.48
N SER A 6 17.91 -14.72 4.75
CA SER A 6 18.56 -15.28 5.93
C SER A 6 18.72 -14.27 7.08
N ASP A 7 18.47 -12.99 6.82
CA ASP A 7 18.51 -11.94 7.84
C ASP A 7 17.32 -10.97 7.68
N LYS A 8 16.91 -10.39 8.81
CA LYS A 8 15.79 -9.45 8.93
C LYS A 8 16.19 -8.29 9.84
N TYR A 9 15.84 -7.08 9.43
CA TYR A 9 15.97 -5.87 10.23
C TYR A 9 14.66 -5.06 10.18
N THR A 10 14.24 -4.46 11.28
CA THR A 10 13.01 -3.64 11.32
C THR A 10 13.34 -2.21 11.68
N LEU A 11 12.74 -1.26 10.96
CA LEU A 11 12.87 0.17 11.17
C LEU A 11 11.56 0.73 11.70
N GLU A 12 11.67 1.66 12.65
CA GLU A 12 10.53 2.40 13.15
C GLU A 12 9.99 3.35 12.07
N PRO A 13 8.67 3.65 12.05
CA PRO A 13 8.06 4.50 11.03
C PRO A 13 8.74 5.86 10.83
N GLY A 14 9.23 6.47 11.92
CA GLY A 14 9.94 7.76 11.87
C GLY A 14 11.33 7.70 11.21
N GLN A 15 11.90 6.51 11.03
CA GLN A 15 13.19 6.30 10.36
C GLN A 15 13.02 6.07 8.84
N VAL A 16 11.78 5.97 8.37
CA VAL A 16 11.45 5.59 6.99
C VAL A 16 11.06 6.83 6.21
N ALA A 17 11.83 7.17 5.19
CA ALA A 17 11.45 8.24 4.26
C ALA A 17 10.19 7.84 3.48
N GLY A 18 9.21 8.75 3.39
CA GLY A 18 8.02 8.59 2.55
C GLY A 18 6.70 8.31 3.29
N PHE A 19 6.70 8.19 4.63
CA PHE A 19 5.46 8.19 5.41
C PHE A 19 5.01 9.63 5.70
N SER A 20 3.74 9.90 5.45
CA SER A 20 3.14 11.22 5.73
C SER A 20 2.91 11.39 7.23
N LYS A 21 2.78 12.66 7.67
CA LYS A 21 2.56 12.99 9.09
C LYS A 21 1.35 12.25 9.71
N ILE A 22 0.25 12.11 8.96
CA ILE A 22 -0.94 11.39 9.45
C ILE A 22 -0.64 9.90 9.71
N VAL A 23 0.22 9.29 8.89
CA VAL A 23 0.63 7.88 9.06
C VAL A 23 1.53 7.75 10.28
N THR A 24 2.49 8.65 10.46
CA THR A 24 3.38 8.62 11.64
C THR A 24 2.62 8.88 12.93
N ASP A 25 1.69 9.84 12.94
CA ASP A 25 0.83 10.16 14.09
C ASP A 25 -0.12 9.00 14.41
N TYR A 26 -0.64 8.31 13.39
CA TYR A 26 -1.48 7.12 13.59
C TYR A 26 -0.70 5.98 14.27
N LEU A 27 0.52 5.72 13.80
CA LEU A 27 1.38 4.66 14.34
C LEU A 27 1.87 4.98 15.76
N SER A 28 2.09 6.26 16.07
CA SER A 28 2.39 6.73 17.43
C SER A 28 1.15 6.88 18.31
N GLN A 29 -0.06 6.68 17.76
CA GLN A 29 -1.35 6.77 18.44
C GLN A 29 -1.62 8.17 19.02
N ASP A 30 -1.45 9.20 18.18
CA ASP A 30 -1.81 10.58 18.54
C ASP A 30 -3.30 10.61 18.99
N PRO A 31 -3.59 11.08 20.21
CA PRO A 31 -4.96 11.17 20.73
C PRO A 31 -5.91 11.97 19.84
N PHE A 32 -5.41 12.90 19.02
CA PHE A 32 -6.24 13.63 18.05
C PHE A 32 -6.94 12.71 17.04
N LEU A 33 -6.37 11.54 16.75
CA LEU A 33 -6.91 10.60 15.78
C LEU A 33 -8.01 9.70 16.36
N GLU A 34 -8.24 9.71 17.67
CA GLU A 34 -9.26 8.87 18.32
C GLU A 34 -10.68 9.14 17.80
N ASP A 35 -10.99 10.40 17.48
CA ASP A 35 -12.28 10.83 16.91
C ASP A 35 -12.53 10.30 15.48
N PHE A 36 -11.50 9.75 14.82
CA PHE A 36 -11.53 9.33 13.41
C PHE A 36 -11.38 7.83 13.22
N ILE A 37 -11.40 7.06 14.32
CA ILE A 37 -11.27 5.60 14.31
C ILE A 37 -12.22 4.97 15.31
N GLN A 38 -12.38 3.66 15.21
CA GLN A 38 -13.07 2.90 16.26
C GLN A 38 -12.11 2.54 17.39
N PHE A 39 -10.96 1.97 17.05
CA PHE A 39 -9.87 1.62 17.96
C PHE A 39 -8.54 1.65 17.20
N PHE A 40 -7.45 2.00 17.90
CA PHE A 40 -6.11 1.70 17.39
C PHE A 40 -5.88 0.17 17.33
N PRO A 41 -5.14 -0.33 16.34
CA PRO A 41 -4.96 -1.75 16.10
C PRO A 41 -3.96 -2.35 17.09
N LYS A 42 -4.44 -2.78 18.25
CA LYS A 42 -3.65 -3.49 19.25
C LYS A 42 -4.25 -4.84 19.58
N LEU A 43 -3.44 -5.75 20.09
CA LEU A 43 -3.96 -7.06 20.47
C LEU A 43 -5.03 -6.96 21.56
N GLU A 44 -4.94 -5.98 22.46
CA GLU A 44 -5.89 -5.75 23.54
C GLU A 44 -7.24 -5.19 23.05
N THR A 45 -7.24 -4.35 22.01
CA THR A 45 -8.46 -3.72 21.47
C THR A 45 -9.23 -4.62 20.51
N ILE A 46 -8.61 -5.69 20.00
CA ILE A 46 -9.30 -6.69 19.15
C ILE A 46 -10.54 -7.25 19.84
N ALA A 47 -10.44 -7.59 21.14
CA ALA A 47 -11.55 -8.19 21.86
C ALA A 47 -12.76 -7.25 21.90
N GLN A 48 -12.52 -5.94 22.02
CA GLN A 48 -13.55 -4.91 21.96
C GLN A 48 -14.13 -4.81 20.55
N MET A 49 -13.29 -4.83 19.52
CA MET A 49 -13.74 -4.79 18.12
C MET A 49 -14.64 -5.99 17.76
N ILE A 50 -14.32 -7.18 18.26
CA ILE A 50 -15.14 -8.40 18.08
C ILE A 50 -16.53 -8.24 18.70
N GLN A 51 -16.66 -7.55 19.84
CA GLN A 51 -17.96 -7.32 20.48
C GLN A 51 -18.82 -6.30 19.70
N VAL A 52 -18.18 -5.31 19.10
CA VAL A 52 -18.85 -4.26 18.31
C VAL A 52 -19.24 -4.78 16.92
N LYS A 53 -18.44 -5.66 16.31
CA LYS A 53 -18.73 -6.17 14.97
C LYS A 53 -19.92 -7.13 14.98
N LYS A 54 -21.03 -6.67 14.40
CA LYS A 54 -22.25 -7.45 14.22
C LYS A 54 -22.62 -7.54 12.75
N VAL A 55 -22.93 -8.74 12.29
CA VAL A 55 -23.42 -9.02 10.94
C VAL A 55 -24.57 -10.00 11.07
N SER A 56 -25.67 -9.74 10.36
CA SER A 56 -26.87 -10.58 10.45
C SER A 56 -26.64 -11.97 9.85
N ASP A 57 -27.36 -12.98 10.35
CA ASP A 57 -27.29 -14.35 9.81
C ASP A 57 -27.64 -14.38 8.32
N LYS A 58 -28.63 -13.57 7.91
CA LYS A 58 -29.01 -13.40 6.50
C LYS A 58 -27.86 -12.85 5.65
N THR A 59 -27.11 -11.89 6.15
CA THR A 59 -25.93 -11.35 5.46
C THR A 59 -24.85 -12.42 5.32
N ARG A 60 -24.60 -13.21 6.37
CA ARG A 60 -23.64 -14.32 6.34
C ARG A 60 -24.06 -15.40 5.34
N GLU A 61 -25.34 -15.74 5.29
CA GLU A 61 -25.90 -16.70 4.33
C GLU A 61 -25.66 -16.28 2.89
N ILE A 62 -26.00 -15.02 2.55
CA ILE A 62 -25.81 -14.47 1.21
C ILE A 62 -24.30 -14.46 0.87
N LEU A 63 -23.46 -13.95 1.78
CA LEU A 63 -22.01 -13.90 1.59
C LEU A 63 -21.42 -15.28 1.28
N VAL A 64 -21.75 -16.30 2.08
CA VAL A 64 -21.27 -17.67 1.90
C VAL A 64 -21.75 -18.24 0.55
N SER A 65 -23.02 -18.02 0.20
CA SER A 65 -23.59 -18.49 -1.06
C SER A 65 -22.84 -17.90 -2.27
N ILE A 66 -22.62 -16.59 -2.28
CA ILE A 66 -21.94 -15.89 -3.38
C ILE A 66 -20.48 -16.35 -3.50
N ILE A 67 -19.75 -16.45 -2.39
CA ILE A 67 -18.37 -16.95 -2.42
C ILE A 67 -18.33 -18.39 -2.97
N LYS A 68 -19.24 -19.27 -2.52
CA LYS A 68 -19.30 -20.64 -3.06
C LYS A 68 -19.53 -20.65 -4.56
N GLN A 69 -20.49 -19.89 -5.07
CA GLN A 69 -20.77 -19.78 -6.50
C GLN A 69 -19.56 -19.28 -7.29
N GLN A 70 -18.82 -18.33 -6.73
CA GLN A 70 -17.59 -17.78 -7.34
C GLN A 70 -16.46 -18.81 -7.43
N TYR A 71 -16.36 -19.71 -6.46
CA TYR A 71 -15.33 -20.76 -6.43
C TYR A 71 -15.70 -21.99 -7.25
N GLN A 72 -16.99 -22.28 -7.46
CA GLN A 72 -17.46 -23.39 -8.30
C GLN A 72 -16.99 -23.32 -9.75
N GLN A 73 -16.59 -22.13 -10.21
CA GLN A 73 -16.10 -21.92 -11.57
C GLN A 73 -14.73 -22.58 -11.82
N PHE A 74 -13.96 -22.88 -10.76
CA PHE A 74 -12.60 -23.44 -10.90
C PHE A 74 -12.21 -24.46 -9.83
N LEU A 75 -13.00 -24.65 -8.76
CA LEU A 75 -12.82 -25.71 -7.77
C LEU A 75 -13.96 -26.72 -7.80
N SER A 76 -13.61 -28.00 -7.72
CA SER A 76 -14.56 -29.10 -7.55
C SER A 76 -15.31 -28.99 -6.22
N SER A 77 -16.59 -29.37 -6.20
CA SER A 77 -17.48 -29.19 -5.04
C SER A 77 -17.04 -29.92 -3.76
N ASP A 78 -16.18 -30.93 -3.87
CA ASP A 78 -15.58 -31.70 -2.78
C ASP A 78 -14.26 -31.08 -2.25
N HIS A 79 -13.79 -29.98 -2.84
CA HIS A 79 -12.53 -29.37 -2.46
C HIS A 79 -12.56 -28.88 -0.99
N PRO A 80 -11.54 -29.20 -0.16
CA PRO A 80 -11.58 -28.92 1.28
C PRO A 80 -11.66 -27.43 1.63
N PHE A 81 -11.30 -26.54 0.69
CA PHE A 81 -11.43 -25.09 0.87
C PHE A 81 -12.88 -24.64 1.11
N TYR A 82 -13.89 -25.39 0.64
CA TYR A 82 -15.30 -25.09 0.91
C TYR A 82 -15.65 -25.11 2.41
N HIS A 83 -14.93 -25.87 3.25
CA HIS A 83 -15.12 -25.82 4.70
C HIS A 83 -14.73 -24.46 5.29
N LYS A 84 -13.69 -23.81 4.77
CA LYS A 84 -13.30 -22.45 5.20
C LYS A 84 -14.38 -21.44 4.82
N ILE A 85 -14.87 -21.51 3.59
CA ILE A 85 -15.97 -20.65 3.11
C ILE A 85 -17.21 -20.88 3.98
N GLN A 86 -17.59 -22.13 4.26
CA GLN A 86 -18.74 -22.46 5.10
C GLN A 86 -18.62 -21.89 6.51
N SER A 87 -17.41 -21.84 7.08
CA SER A 87 -17.22 -21.35 8.44
C SER A 87 -17.57 -19.86 8.62
N LEU A 88 -17.62 -19.05 7.55
CA LEU A 88 -18.14 -17.66 7.59
C LEU A 88 -19.62 -17.57 8.00
N TYR A 89 -20.36 -18.68 7.93
CA TYR A 89 -21.72 -18.76 8.44
C TYR A 89 -21.79 -18.67 9.98
N ASP A 90 -20.75 -19.14 10.69
CA ASP A 90 -20.70 -19.12 12.15
C ASP A 90 -20.57 -17.68 12.68
N VAL A 91 -21.40 -17.34 13.67
CA VAL A 91 -21.40 -16.04 14.35
C VAL A 91 -20.05 -15.71 15.01
N ASN A 92 -19.27 -16.72 15.39
CA ASN A 92 -17.92 -16.60 15.95
C ASN A 92 -16.81 -16.50 14.89
N THR A 93 -17.16 -16.52 13.60
CA THR A 93 -16.21 -16.31 12.51
C THR A 93 -16.20 -14.85 12.07
N PHE A 94 -15.01 -14.27 12.02
CA PHE A 94 -14.73 -12.90 11.58
C PHE A 94 -13.77 -12.90 10.40
N SER A 95 -13.53 -11.72 9.81
CA SER A 95 -12.52 -11.55 8.77
C SER A 95 -11.53 -10.43 9.07
N VAL A 96 -10.36 -10.53 8.45
CA VAL A 96 -9.50 -9.38 8.13
C VAL A 96 -9.55 -9.20 6.63
N CYS A 97 -9.73 -7.97 6.16
CA CYS A 97 -9.91 -7.70 4.74
C CYS A 97 -8.78 -6.83 4.20
N ALA A 98 -8.17 -7.26 3.10
CA ALA A 98 -7.40 -6.40 2.22
C ALA A 98 -8.16 -6.23 0.90
N GLY A 99 -7.88 -5.19 0.13
CA GLY A 99 -8.43 -5.06 -1.21
C GLY A 99 -7.44 -4.38 -2.15
N HIS A 100 -7.51 -4.71 -3.43
CA HIS A 100 -6.75 -4.04 -4.47
C HIS A 100 -7.38 -4.26 -5.85
N GLN A 101 -6.93 -3.48 -6.83
CA GLN A 101 -7.31 -3.66 -8.23
C GLN A 101 -6.74 -4.96 -8.80
N LEU A 102 -7.25 -5.35 -9.97
CA LEU A 102 -6.95 -6.63 -10.62
C LEU A 102 -5.72 -6.50 -11.52
N ASN A 103 -4.59 -6.05 -10.97
CA ASN A 103 -3.33 -5.97 -11.71
C ASN A 103 -2.99 -7.35 -12.31
N ILE A 104 -2.68 -7.37 -13.61
CA ILE A 104 -2.29 -8.61 -14.27
C ILE A 104 -1.07 -9.23 -13.59
N PHE A 105 -1.06 -10.55 -13.51
CA PHE A 105 0.06 -11.34 -12.96
C PHE A 105 0.46 -10.98 -11.52
N GLY A 106 -0.48 -10.43 -10.74
CA GLY A 106 -0.32 -10.10 -9.32
C GLY A 106 0.25 -8.71 -9.04
N GLY A 107 0.58 -7.94 -10.08
CA GLY A 107 0.93 -6.53 -9.97
C GLY A 107 2.22 -6.21 -9.19
N PRO A 108 2.35 -4.95 -8.74
CA PRO A 108 3.46 -4.52 -7.91
C PRO A 108 3.56 -5.31 -6.60
N LEU A 109 4.77 -5.40 -6.03
CA LEU A 109 5.03 -6.15 -4.79
C LEU A 109 4.16 -5.70 -3.61
N TYR A 110 3.76 -4.43 -3.54
CA TYR A 110 2.89 -3.99 -2.45
C TYR A 110 1.55 -4.74 -2.41
N CYS A 111 1.07 -5.31 -3.54
CA CYS A 111 -0.12 -6.15 -3.59
C CYS A 111 0.10 -7.44 -2.82
N LEU A 112 1.22 -8.12 -3.07
CA LEU A 112 1.66 -9.29 -2.31
C LEU A 112 1.76 -8.94 -0.81
N TYR A 113 2.37 -7.80 -0.47
CA TYR A 113 2.57 -7.42 0.94
C TYR A 113 1.26 -7.14 1.66
N LYS A 114 0.28 -6.55 0.96
CA LYS A 114 -1.07 -6.33 1.48
C LYS A 114 -1.78 -7.67 1.78
N ILE A 115 -1.69 -8.63 0.86
CA ILE A 115 -2.25 -9.99 1.04
C ILE A 115 -1.54 -10.72 2.20
N ALA A 116 -0.21 -10.71 2.21
CA ALA A 116 0.60 -11.34 3.25
C ALA A 116 0.29 -10.78 4.65
N SER A 117 0.19 -9.46 4.76
CA SER A 117 -0.20 -8.76 5.99
C SER A 117 -1.61 -9.16 6.44
N CYS A 118 -2.57 -9.25 5.51
CA CYS A 118 -3.93 -9.71 5.80
C CYS A 118 -3.97 -11.14 6.34
N ILE A 119 -3.24 -12.06 5.69
CA ILE A 119 -3.12 -13.46 6.12
C ILE A 119 -2.53 -13.54 7.53
N ASN A 120 -1.41 -12.87 7.78
CA ASN A 120 -0.77 -12.99 9.08
C ASN A 120 -1.55 -12.27 10.19
N ALA A 121 -2.20 -11.14 9.89
CA ALA A 121 -3.13 -10.50 10.83
C ALA A 121 -4.26 -11.45 11.23
N ALA A 122 -4.93 -12.09 10.27
CA ALA A 122 -6.01 -13.04 10.57
C ALA A 122 -5.53 -14.22 11.45
N ARG A 123 -4.32 -14.75 11.18
CA ARG A 123 -3.69 -15.80 12.00
C ARG A 123 -3.42 -15.34 13.43
N GLN A 124 -2.79 -14.18 13.59
CA GLN A 124 -2.46 -13.64 14.91
C GLN A 124 -3.72 -13.34 15.72
N ILE A 125 -4.73 -12.74 15.10
CA ILE A 125 -6.00 -12.46 15.75
C ILE A 125 -6.71 -13.75 16.17
N SER A 126 -6.77 -14.74 15.29
CA SER A 126 -7.36 -16.05 15.63
C SER A 126 -6.67 -16.67 16.83
N LYS A 127 -5.33 -16.62 16.86
CA LYS A 127 -4.52 -17.18 17.93
C LYS A 127 -4.74 -16.45 19.27
N CYS A 128 -4.80 -15.12 19.28
CA CYS A 128 -4.93 -14.36 20.53
C CYS A 128 -6.36 -14.36 21.09
N THR A 129 -7.37 -14.50 20.24
CA THR A 129 -8.79 -14.43 20.66
C THR A 129 -9.47 -15.79 20.79
N GLY A 130 -8.90 -16.84 20.20
CA GLY A 130 -9.56 -18.14 20.05
C GLY A 130 -10.78 -18.13 19.12
N LYS A 131 -11.06 -17.02 18.42
CA LYS A 131 -12.09 -16.93 17.38
C LYS A 131 -11.54 -17.38 16.04
N ASN A 132 -12.43 -17.80 15.14
CA ASN A 132 -12.04 -18.14 13.78
C ASN A 132 -11.97 -16.84 12.96
N VAL A 133 -10.78 -16.39 12.57
CA VAL A 133 -10.62 -15.18 11.76
C VAL A 133 -9.97 -15.53 10.42
N LEU A 134 -10.68 -15.22 9.34
CA LEU A 134 -10.29 -15.59 7.98
C LEU A 134 -9.75 -14.37 7.21
N PRO A 135 -8.65 -14.50 6.47
CA PRO A 135 -8.20 -13.45 5.58
C PRO A 135 -9.08 -13.42 4.33
N VAL A 136 -9.61 -12.25 4.02
CA VAL A 136 -10.41 -11.97 2.83
C VAL A 136 -9.65 -10.96 1.96
N PHE A 137 -9.63 -11.19 0.66
CA PHE A 137 -9.14 -10.25 -0.33
C PHE A 137 -10.29 -9.81 -1.25
N TRP A 138 -10.63 -8.53 -1.14
CA TRP A 138 -11.64 -7.86 -1.92
C TRP A 138 -11.07 -7.50 -3.30
N LEU A 139 -11.61 -8.12 -4.34
CA LEU A 139 -11.29 -7.79 -5.72
C LEU A 139 -11.99 -6.48 -6.07
N ALA A 140 -11.24 -5.42 -6.36
CA ALA A 140 -11.80 -4.15 -6.84
C ALA A 140 -12.18 -4.24 -8.34
N SER A 141 -12.97 -5.26 -8.68
CA SER A 141 -13.42 -5.64 -10.03
C SER A 141 -14.24 -4.55 -10.71
N GLU A 142 -14.89 -3.70 -9.94
CA GLU A 142 -15.71 -2.60 -10.44
C GLU A 142 -14.87 -1.39 -10.87
N ASP A 143 -13.58 -1.29 -10.51
CA ASP A 143 -12.75 -0.20 -10.99
C ASP A 143 -12.50 -0.32 -12.50
N HIS A 144 -12.33 0.81 -13.18
CA HIS A 144 -12.21 0.94 -14.63
C HIS A 144 -10.86 1.54 -15.06
N ASP A 145 -9.95 1.77 -14.11
CA ASP A 145 -8.59 2.25 -14.40
C ASP A 145 -7.72 1.13 -14.99
N MET A 146 -7.96 0.83 -16.28
CA MET A 146 -7.19 -0.16 -17.02
C MET A 146 -5.72 0.21 -17.13
N GLU A 147 -5.39 1.51 -17.14
CA GLU A 147 -4.03 2.00 -17.28
C GLU A 147 -3.14 1.59 -16.11
N GLU A 148 -3.69 1.49 -14.90
CA GLU A 148 -2.95 1.04 -13.71
C GLU A 148 -2.72 -0.49 -13.69
N ILE A 149 -3.61 -1.27 -14.31
CA ILE A 149 -3.62 -2.74 -14.15
C ILE A 149 -3.07 -3.52 -15.34
N LYS A 150 -2.98 -2.92 -16.53
CA LYS A 150 -2.66 -3.62 -17.78
C LYS A 150 -1.18 -3.90 -18.02
N PHE A 151 -0.28 -3.65 -17.06
CA PHE A 151 1.15 -3.87 -17.28
C PHE A 151 1.85 -4.56 -16.11
N THR A 152 2.96 -5.22 -16.42
CA THR A 152 3.92 -5.77 -15.46
C THR A 152 5.33 -5.39 -15.87
N GLU A 153 6.24 -5.35 -14.91
CA GLU A 153 7.68 -5.23 -15.18
C GLU A 153 8.40 -6.53 -14.82
N VAL A 154 9.32 -6.97 -15.66
CA VAL A 154 10.16 -8.13 -15.39
C VAL A 154 11.61 -7.78 -15.75
N PHE A 155 12.50 -7.78 -14.76
CA PHE A 155 13.92 -7.44 -14.91
C PHE A 155 14.17 -6.07 -15.57
N GLY A 156 13.37 -5.06 -15.22
CA GLY A 156 13.49 -3.70 -15.77
C GLY A 156 12.81 -3.49 -17.12
N LYS A 157 12.22 -4.53 -17.73
CA LYS A 157 11.46 -4.43 -18.98
C LYS A 157 9.96 -4.43 -18.69
N ARG A 158 9.26 -3.40 -19.18
CA ARG A 158 7.79 -3.28 -19.09
C ARG A 158 7.12 -4.07 -20.20
N TYR A 159 6.06 -4.79 -19.82
CA TYR A 159 5.18 -5.56 -20.69
C TYR A 159 3.75 -5.08 -20.50
N GLU A 160 3.06 -4.79 -21.59
CA GLU A 160 1.72 -4.20 -21.56
C GLU A 160 0.72 -5.10 -22.28
N TRP A 161 -0.44 -5.24 -21.66
CA TRP A 161 -1.59 -5.93 -22.23
C TRP A 161 -2.38 -4.96 -23.10
N GLU A 162 -2.37 -5.24 -24.40
CA GLU A 162 -3.13 -4.48 -25.40
C GLU A 162 -4.62 -4.83 -25.29
N THR A 163 -5.42 -3.88 -24.79
CA THR A 163 -6.87 -4.02 -24.64
C THR A 163 -7.58 -2.67 -24.76
N ASP A 164 -8.72 -2.67 -25.45
CA ASP A 164 -9.58 -1.49 -25.64
C ASP A 164 -10.75 -1.44 -24.62
N TRP A 165 -10.75 -2.32 -23.62
CA TRP A 165 -11.82 -2.38 -22.62
C TRP A 165 -11.86 -1.11 -21.75
N LYS A 166 -13.06 -0.55 -21.53
CA LYS A 166 -13.27 0.69 -20.77
C LYS A 166 -14.24 0.55 -19.59
N GLY A 167 -14.82 -0.65 -19.41
CA GLY A 167 -15.78 -0.92 -18.34
C GLY A 167 -15.10 -1.32 -17.04
N ALA A 168 -15.89 -1.85 -16.12
CA ALA A 168 -15.40 -2.54 -14.93
C ALA A 168 -14.34 -3.59 -15.31
N SER A 169 -13.14 -3.47 -14.74
CA SER A 169 -11.96 -4.29 -15.04
C SER A 169 -12.22 -5.78 -14.85
N GLY A 170 -12.98 -6.15 -13.82
CA GLY A 170 -13.32 -7.54 -13.55
C GLY A 170 -14.19 -8.20 -14.63
N LYS A 171 -14.86 -7.42 -15.48
CA LYS A 171 -15.65 -7.89 -16.63
C LYS A 171 -14.85 -7.94 -17.93
N ALA A 172 -13.62 -7.40 -17.96
CA ALA A 172 -12.75 -7.51 -19.12
C ALA A 172 -12.44 -8.98 -19.41
N GLU A 173 -12.55 -9.42 -20.67
CA GLU A 173 -12.10 -10.75 -21.06
C GLU A 173 -10.57 -10.79 -21.14
N CYS A 174 -9.95 -11.91 -20.76
CA CYS A 174 -8.50 -12.11 -20.80
C CYS A 174 -7.88 -12.24 -22.21
N LYS A 175 -8.58 -11.75 -23.25
CA LYS A 175 -8.14 -11.81 -24.64
C LYS A 175 -6.80 -11.07 -24.82
N GLY A 176 -5.80 -11.71 -25.42
CA GLY A 176 -4.48 -11.11 -25.67
C GLY A 176 -3.44 -11.37 -24.57
N LEU A 177 -3.85 -11.88 -23.40
CA LEU A 177 -2.91 -12.17 -22.31
C LEU A 177 -2.04 -13.40 -22.60
N GLU A 178 -2.52 -14.37 -23.38
CA GLU A 178 -1.72 -15.54 -23.75
C GLU A 178 -0.51 -15.15 -24.61
N GLU A 179 -0.68 -14.22 -25.54
CA GLU A 179 0.38 -13.65 -26.36
C GLU A 179 1.38 -12.87 -25.52
N LEU A 180 0.91 -12.05 -24.57
CA LEU A 180 1.77 -11.34 -23.63
C LEU A 180 2.59 -12.32 -22.76
N ILE A 181 1.95 -13.38 -22.26
CA ILE A 181 2.63 -14.45 -21.50
C ILE A 181 3.72 -15.11 -22.34
N ALA A 182 3.44 -15.40 -23.62
CA ALA A 182 4.42 -15.98 -24.54
C ALA A 182 5.60 -15.03 -24.81
N GLN A 183 5.33 -13.73 -24.95
CA GLN A 183 6.36 -12.70 -25.12
C GLN A 183 7.30 -12.66 -23.91
N ILE A 184 6.76 -12.58 -22.69
CA ILE A 184 7.57 -12.56 -21.46
C ILE A 184 8.39 -13.84 -21.34
N LEU A 185 7.78 -15.00 -21.62
CA LEU A 185 8.47 -16.30 -21.57
C LEU A 185 9.69 -16.34 -22.52
N SER A 186 9.61 -15.69 -23.69
CA SER A 186 10.71 -15.68 -24.66
C SER A 186 11.93 -14.86 -24.22
N ASP A 187 11.71 -13.85 -23.37
CA ASP A 187 12.76 -12.97 -22.85
C ASP A 187 13.41 -13.50 -21.55
N VAL A 188 12.78 -14.48 -20.89
CA VAL A 188 13.18 -15.00 -19.59
C VAL A 188 14.02 -16.26 -19.75
N ARG A 189 15.09 -16.38 -18.96
CA ARG A 189 15.90 -17.61 -18.93
C ARG A 189 15.07 -18.80 -18.42
N PRO A 190 15.06 -19.94 -19.13
CA PRO A 190 14.37 -21.13 -18.67
C PRO A 190 14.93 -21.65 -17.35
N SER A 191 14.04 -21.96 -16.41
CA SER A 191 14.32 -22.60 -15.13
C SER A 191 13.10 -23.39 -14.69
N GLU A 192 13.25 -24.28 -13.71
CA GLU A 192 12.12 -25.00 -13.14
C GLU A 192 11.04 -24.04 -12.58
N HIS A 193 11.47 -22.95 -11.94
CA HIS A 193 10.57 -21.93 -11.41
C HIS A 193 9.83 -21.20 -12.53
N SER A 194 10.53 -20.70 -13.55
CA SER A 194 9.88 -19.99 -14.65
C SER A 194 8.91 -20.88 -15.40
N SER A 195 9.27 -22.14 -15.70
CA SER A 195 8.35 -23.09 -16.34
C SER A 195 7.05 -23.29 -15.55
N LYS A 196 7.14 -23.51 -14.23
CA LYS A 196 5.95 -23.69 -13.37
C LYS A 196 5.07 -22.43 -13.32
N VAL A 197 5.70 -21.26 -13.19
CA VAL A 197 4.99 -19.97 -13.13
C VAL A 197 4.26 -19.69 -14.44
N PHE A 198 4.91 -19.88 -15.58
CA PHE A 198 4.27 -19.66 -16.88
C PHE A 198 3.17 -20.68 -17.17
N SER A 199 3.31 -21.94 -16.73
CA SER A 199 2.20 -22.91 -16.79
C SER A 199 1.00 -22.47 -15.95
N LEU A 200 1.23 -21.92 -14.75
CA LEU A 200 0.19 -21.36 -13.90
C LEU A 200 -0.50 -20.16 -14.57
N LEU A 201 0.27 -19.21 -15.11
CA LEU A 201 -0.29 -18.05 -15.80
C LEU A 201 -1.18 -18.46 -16.99
N LYS A 202 -0.71 -19.40 -17.83
CA LYS A 202 -1.47 -19.93 -18.97
C LYS A 202 -2.76 -20.63 -18.55
N LYS A 203 -2.77 -21.30 -17.38
CA LYS A 203 -3.98 -21.93 -16.82
C LYS A 203 -5.01 -20.88 -16.39
N CYS A 204 -4.57 -19.83 -15.70
CA CYS A 204 -5.47 -18.85 -15.08
C CYS A 204 -5.99 -17.82 -16.10
N TYR A 205 -5.13 -17.27 -16.95
CA TYR A 205 -5.45 -16.18 -17.87
C TYR A 205 -5.78 -16.68 -19.29
N GLN A 206 -6.76 -17.58 -19.38
CA GLN A 206 -7.22 -18.14 -20.64
C GLN A 206 -8.21 -17.23 -21.37
N ASN A 207 -8.16 -17.23 -22.71
CA ASN A 207 -9.16 -16.56 -23.54
C ASN A 207 -10.59 -17.03 -23.18
N GLY A 208 -11.52 -16.07 -23.07
CA GLY A 208 -12.92 -16.31 -22.69
C GLY A 208 -13.20 -16.27 -21.18
N LYS A 209 -12.18 -16.25 -20.32
CA LYS A 209 -12.36 -15.94 -18.88
C LYS A 209 -12.44 -14.43 -18.67
N SER A 210 -13.21 -14.01 -17.67
CA SER A 210 -13.16 -12.66 -17.16
C SER A 210 -11.88 -12.44 -16.33
N LEU A 211 -11.40 -11.20 -16.26
CA LEU A 211 -10.22 -10.85 -15.48
C LEU A 211 -10.43 -11.11 -13.98
N SER A 212 -11.66 -10.95 -13.49
CA SER A 212 -12.04 -11.31 -12.11
C SER A 212 -11.86 -12.79 -11.82
N LEU A 213 -12.32 -13.68 -12.72
CA LEU A 213 -12.15 -15.12 -12.59
C LEU A 213 -10.67 -15.52 -12.68
N ALA A 214 -9.96 -15.01 -13.70
CA ALA A 214 -8.54 -15.33 -13.89
C ALA A 214 -7.68 -14.88 -12.71
N THR A 215 -7.93 -13.67 -12.19
CA THR A 215 -7.24 -13.16 -10.99
C THR A 215 -7.58 -13.97 -9.76
N ARG A 216 -8.84 -14.38 -9.59
CA ARG A 216 -9.28 -15.22 -8.48
C ARG A 216 -8.59 -16.59 -8.50
N GLU A 217 -8.53 -17.24 -9.66
CA GLU A 217 -7.81 -18.50 -9.83
C GLU A 217 -6.32 -18.34 -9.50
N PHE A 218 -5.67 -17.32 -10.08
CA PHE A 218 -4.25 -17.07 -9.88
C PHE A 218 -3.91 -16.84 -8.41
N LEU A 219 -4.66 -15.96 -7.73
CA LEU A 219 -4.43 -15.70 -6.31
C LEU A 219 -4.82 -16.89 -5.42
N HIS A 220 -5.77 -17.73 -5.82
CA HIS A 220 -6.09 -18.94 -5.08
C HIS A 220 -4.94 -19.96 -5.14
N GLU A 221 -4.30 -20.11 -6.29
CA GLU A 221 -3.12 -20.99 -6.44
C GLU A 221 -1.93 -20.50 -5.59
N LEU A 222 -1.78 -19.18 -5.42
CA LEU A 222 -0.73 -18.60 -4.58
C LEU A 222 -1.04 -18.66 -3.07
N PHE A 223 -2.29 -18.39 -2.68
CA PHE A 223 -2.65 -18.10 -1.28
C PHE A 223 -3.76 -18.99 -0.69
N GLY A 224 -4.37 -19.87 -1.47
CA GLY A 224 -5.49 -20.72 -1.03
C GLY A 224 -5.11 -21.65 0.13
N SER A 225 -3.88 -22.16 0.14
CA SER A 225 -3.34 -22.95 1.25
C SER A 225 -3.23 -22.17 2.57
N TYR A 226 -3.09 -20.84 2.49
CA TYR A 226 -3.09 -19.93 3.65
C TYR A 226 -4.50 -19.60 4.14
N GLY A 227 -5.54 -20.05 3.43
CA GLY A 227 -6.94 -19.77 3.76
C GLY A 227 -7.47 -18.45 3.22
N LEU A 228 -6.77 -17.81 2.28
CA LEU A 228 -7.22 -16.55 1.67
C LEU A 228 -8.50 -16.74 0.85
N ILE A 229 -9.57 -16.10 1.28
CA ILE A 229 -10.84 -16.05 0.57
C ILE A 229 -10.85 -14.85 -0.36
N LEU A 230 -11.13 -15.07 -1.64
CA LEU A 230 -11.18 -14.04 -2.67
C LEU A 230 -12.64 -13.72 -2.98
N LEU A 231 -13.03 -12.46 -2.79
CA LEU A 231 -14.40 -12.01 -2.99
C LEU A 231 -14.44 -10.98 -4.11
N ASP A 232 -15.22 -11.27 -5.15
CA ASP A 232 -15.71 -10.25 -6.07
C ASP A 232 -17.08 -9.76 -5.58
N ALA A 233 -17.19 -8.48 -5.26
CA ALA A 233 -18.43 -7.93 -4.71
C ALA A 233 -19.31 -7.22 -5.76
N ASP A 234 -18.96 -7.30 -7.05
CA ASP A 234 -19.84 -6.91 -8.16
C ASP A 234 -20.94 -7.98 -8.35
N ASP A 235 -21.83 -8.09 -7.36
CA ASP A 235 -22.91 -9.09 -7.32
C ASP A 235 -24.25 -8.46 -6.90
N HIS A 236 -25.32 -8.84 -7.59
CA HIS A 236 -26.67 -8.32 -7.35
C HIS A 236 -27.14 -8.52 -5.90
N SER A 237 -26.95 -9.71 -5.32
CA SER A 237 -27.43 -10.03 -3.98
C SER A 237 -26.66 -9.27 -2.91
N LEU A 238 -25.35 -9.09 -3.10
CA LEU A 238 -24.52 -8.27 -2.22
C LEU A 238 -24.90 -6.79 -2.29
N LYS A 239 -25.07 -6.24 -3.50
CA LYS A 239 -25.47 -4.85 -3.72
C LYS A 239 -26.86 -4.54 -3.15
N LYS A 240 -27.77 -5.51 -3.19
CA LYS A 240 -29.10 -5.39 -2.58
C LYS A 240 -29.05 -5.16 -1.07
N MET A 241 -28.05 -5.69 -0.37
CA MET A 241 -27.85 -5.40 1.07
C MET A 241 -27.39 -3.97 1.32
N PHE A 242 -26.72 -3.36 0.34
CA PHE A 242 -26.21 -1.99 0.40
C PHE A 242 -27.19 -0.94 -0.16
N LEU A 243 -28.34 -1.39 -0.67
CA LEU A 243 -29.37 -0.56 -1.28
C LEU A 243 -29.83 0.64 -0.42
N PRO A 244 -30.04 0.52 0.90
CA PRO A 244 -30.44 1.66 1.73
C PRO A 244 -29.41 2.81 1.71
N VAL A 245 -28.13 2.48 1.69
CA VAL A 245 -27.04 3.48 1.63
C VAL A 245 -27.00 4.13 0.25
N MET A 246 -27.11 3.34 -0.82
CA MET A 246 -27.11 3.87 -2.18
C MET A 246 -28.30 4.78 -2.46
N LEU A 247 -29.49 4.45 -1.93
CA LEU A 247 -30.68 5.31 -2.04
C LEU A 247 -30.50 6.61 -1.26
N ASP A 248 -29.94 6.56 -0.05
CA ASP A 248 -29.66 7.76 0.74
C ASP A 248 -28.62 8.67 0.05
N ASP A 249 -27.58 8.11 -0.57
CA ASP A 249 -26.56 8.91 -1.29
C ASP A 249 -27.15 9.70 -2.46
N ILE A 250 -28.12 9.14 -3.21
CA ILE A 250 -28.77 9.86 -4.32
C ILE A 250 -29.90 10.80 -3.85
N GLN A 251 -30.49 10.57 -2.68
CA GLN A 251 -31.64 11.35 -2.16
C GLN A 251 -31.22 12.48 -1.21
N MET A 252 -30.34 12.16 -0.26
CA MET A 252 -29.97 13.00 0.87
C MET A 252 -28.50 13.40 0.86
N HIS A 253 -27.66 12.75 0.05
CA HIS A 253 -26.23 13.00 -0.04
C HIS A 253 -25.48 12.88 1.30
N SER A 254 -26.00 12.07 2.25
CA SER A 254 -25.44 12.01 3.61
C SER A 254 -23.97 11.62 3.63
N ALA A 255 -23.49 10.85 2.64
CA ALA A 255 -22.08 10.46 2.55
C ALA A 255 -21.18 11.67 2.34
N LYS A 256 -21.60 12.63 1.49
CA LYS A 256 -20.87 13.88 1.28
C LYS A 256 -20.80 14.71 2.55
N GLU A 257 -21.94 14.88 3.21
CA GLU A 257 -22.04 15.71 4.42
C GLU A 257 -21.18 15.16 5.55
N THR A 258 -21.31 13.86 5.84
CA THR A 258 -20.59 13.20 6.94
C THR A 258 -19.08 13.10 6.70
N VAL A 259 -18.64 12.87 5.46
CA VAL A 259 -17.22 12.89 5.12
C VAL A 259 -16.66 14.31 5.21
N ASN A 260 -17.39 15.33 4.75
CA ASN A 260 -16.95 16.72 4.88
C ASN A 260 -16.80 17.16 6.35
N GLN A 261 -17.65 16.69 7.26
CA GLN A 261 -17.49 16.93 8.71
C GLN A 261 -16.16 16.37 9.25
N SER A 262 -15.76 15.18 8.79
CA SER A 262 -14.46 14.58 9.16
C SER A 262 -13.30 15.39 8.57
N ILE A 263 -13.41 15.75 7.29
CA ILE A 263 -12.42 16.55 6.55
C ILE A 263 -12.19 17.90 7.20
N GLU A 264 -13.23 18.61 7.61
CA GLU A 264 -13.13 19.94 8.25
C GLU A 264 -12.25 19.91 9.50
N LYS A 265 -12.41 18.86 10.33
CA LYS A 265 -11.59 18.68 11.53
C LYS A 265 -10.15 18.26 11.19
N LEU A 266 -9.97 17.27 10.30
CA LEU A 266 -8.65 16.74 9.93
C LEU A 266 -7.77 17.77 9.20
N ARG A 267 -8.37 18.68 8.44
CA ARG A 267 -7.66 19.70 7.65
C ARG A 267 -6.82 20.64 8.52
N SER A 268 -7.13 20.75 9.81
CA SER A 268 -6.36 21.53 10.77
C SER A 268 -4.92 21.01 10.97
N ARG A 269 -4.67 19.70 10.74
CA ARG A 269 -3.37 19.06 10.99
C ARG A 269 -2.81 18.29 9.79
N TYR A 270 -3.66 17.89 8.84
CA TYR A 270 -3.28 16.95 7.78
C TYR A 270 -3.75 17.41 6.39
N HIS A 271 -3.04 16.92 5.38
CA HIS A 271 -3.47 17.04 3.99
C HIS A 271 -4.57 16.04 3.69
N ILE A 272 -5.65 16.52 3.09
CA ILE A 272 -6.88 15.75 2.81
C ILE A 272 -6.74 15.01 1.48
N GLN A 273 -7.16 13.75 1.45
CA GLN A 273 -7.11 12.90 0.27
C GLN A 273 -8.46 12.83 -0.45
N MET A 274 -9.59 12.84 0.28
CA MET A 274 -10.91 12.69 -0.31
C MET A 274 -11.51 13.99 -0.82
N ASN A 275 -12.34 13.84 -1.84
CA ASN A 275 -13.29 14.85 -2.28
C ASN A 275 -14.64 14.17 -2.54
N PRO A 276 -15.50 14.03 -1.52
CA PRO A 276 -16.76 13.32 -1.68
C PRO A 276 -17.70 14.10 -2.60
N ARG A 277 -18.36 13.38 -3.50
CA ARG A 277 -19.25 13.97 -4.53
C ARG A 277 -20.67 14.07 -3.99
N THR A 278 -21.51 14.82 -4.69
CA THR A 278 -22.96 14.82 -4.42
C THR A 278 -23.57 13.43 -4.63
N VAL A 279 -23.17 12.75 -5.71
CA VAL A 279 -23.48 11.34 -5.94
C VAL A 279 -22.18 10.55 -6.00
N ASN A 280 -22.03 9.58 -5.12
CA ASN A 280 -20.84 8.74 -4.93
C ASN A 280 -20.95 7.37 -5.63
N LEU A 281 -21.86 7.27 -6.60
CA LEU A 281 -22.12 6.08 -7.40
C LEU A 281 -21.72 6.31 -8.87
N PHE A 282 -21.26 5.24 -9.50
CA PHE A 282 -21.15 5.11 -10.94
C PHE A 282 -22.27 4.20 -11.45
N TYR A 283 -22.69 4.41 -12.69
CA TYR A 283 -23.59 3.52 -13.41
C TYR A 283 -22.77 2.66 -14.38
N MET A 284 -22.94 1.34 -14.29
CA MET A 284 -22.21 0.35 -15.07
C MET A 284 -23.09 -0.26 -16.15
N THR A 285 -22.55 -0.33 -17.37
CA THR A 285 -23.10 -1.14 -18.45
C THR A 285 -22.01 -1.98 -19.08
N THR A 286 -22.34 -2.79 -20.09
CA THR A 286 -21.33 -3.60 -20.79
C THR A 286 -20.28 -2.67 -21.41
N GLY A 287 -19.04 -2.78 -20.95
CA GLY A 287 -17.92 -1.98 -21.46
C GLY A 287 -17.88 -0.53 -20.99
N SER A 288 -18.72 -0.09 -20.03
CA SER A 288 -18.64 1.26 -19.45
C SER A 288 -18.88 1.31 -17.94
N ARG A 289 -18.24 2.28 -17.29
CA ARG A 289 -18.50 2.69 -15.92
C ARG A 289 -18.49 4.21 -15.84
N GLU A 290 -19.68 4.79 -15.76
CA GLU A 290 -19.88 6.22 -15.96
C GLU A 290 -20.27 6.89 -14.65
N ARG A 291 -19.72 8.07 -14.38
CA ARG A 291 -20.06 8.80 -13.16
C ARG A 291 -21.49 9.29 -13.25
N ILE A 292 -22.29 9.06 -12.20
CA ILE A 292 -23.59 9.71 -12.06
C ILE A 292 -23.37 11.11 -11.49
N ILE A 293 -23.96 12.11 -12.13
CA ILE A 293 -23.97 13.50 -11.67
C ILE A 293 -25.40 13.99 -11.55
N GLN A 294 -25.64 14.81 -10.54
CA GLN A 294 -26.90 15.53 -10.39
C GLN A 294 -26.81 16.86 -11.14
N ASP A 295 -27.82 17.14 -11.94
CA ASP A 295 -27.97 18.34 -12.76
C ASP A 295 -29.37 18.93 -12.49
N ASN A 296 -29.43 19.93 -11.60
CA ASN A 296 -30.66 20.45 -11.00
C ASN A 296 -31.49 19.33 -10.34
N GLU A 297 -32.72 19.08 -10.84
CA GLU A 297 -33.63 18.04 -10.36
C GLU A 297 -33.44 16.68 -11.05
N SER A 298 -32.53 16.61 -12.03
CA SER A 298 -32.26 15.41 -12.82
C SER A 298 -30.91 14.78 -12.49
N PHE A 299 -30.73 13.53 -12.87
CA PHE A 299 -29.48 12.80 -12.78
C PHE A 299 -29.06 12.36 -14.18
N ARG A 300 -27.77 12.42 -14.49
CA ARG A 300 -27.23 11.94 -15.77
C ARG A 300 -25.88 11.27 -15.60
N THR A 301 -25.49 10.47 -16.58
CA THR A 301 -24.11 10.00 -16.71
C THR A 301 -23.23 11.07 -17.36
N THR A 302 -21.90 10.94 -17.22
CA THR A 302 -20.96 11.90 -17.83
C THR A 302 -20.72 11.68 -19.31
N ASP A 303 -20.82 10.43 -19.78
CA ASP A 303 -20.30 10.04 -21.09
C ASP A 303 -21.42 9.64 -22.07
N SER A 304 -22.55 9.17 -21.55
CA SER A 304 -23.74 8.83 -22.33
C SER A 304 -24.93 9.77 -22.05
N ASP A 305 -25.89 9.78 -22.96
CA ASP A 305 -27.13 10.59 -22.87
C ASP A 305 -28.18 10.01 -21.90
N ARG A 306 -27.77 9.17 -20.95
CA ARG A 306 -28.71 8.59 -19.98
C ARG A 306 -29.07 9.63 -18.93
N ALA A 307 -30.36 9.84 -18.74
CA ALA A 307 -30.88 10.74 -17.72
C ALA A 307 -32.04 10.09 -16.95
N TRP A 308 -32.17 10.48 -15.69
CA TRP A 308 -33.19 10.00 -14.77
C TRP A 308 -33.78 11.15 -13.96
N THR A 309 -35.03 10.99 -13.52
CA THR A 309 -35.54 11.70 -12.35
C THR A 309 -35.10 10.96 -11.10
N LEU A 310 -35.21 11.57 -9.92
CA LEU A 310 -34.92 10.88 -8.66
C LEU A 310 -35.73 9.58 -8.51
N GLU A 311 -36.99 9.60 -8.92
CA GLU A 311 -37.92 8.47 -8.85
C GLU A 311 -37.50 7.34 -9.80
N SER A 312 -37.18 7.65 -11.05
CA SER A 312 -36.76 6.64 -12.02
C SER A 312 -35.37 6.08 -11.72
N LEU A 313 -34.43 6.90 -11.22
CA LEU A 313 -33.13 6.44 -10.75
C LEU A 313 -33.27 5.53 -9.53
N SER A 314 -34.12 5.90 -8.57
CA SER A 314 -34.40 5.08 -7.39
C SER A 314 -35.04 3.75 -7.78
N SER A 315 -35.91 3.73 -8.79
CA SER A 315 -36.52 2.51 -9.32
C SER A 315 -35.47 1.61 -10.00
N GLU A 316 -34.65 2.19 -10.87
CA GLU A 316 -33.54 1.49 -11.54
C GLU A 316 -32.58 0.87 -10.52
N LEU A 317 -32.20 1.63 -9.48
CA LEU A 317 -31.33 1.16 -8.40
C LEU A 317 -31.95 0.00 -7.59
N LYS A 318 -33.27 0.02 -7.38
CA LYS A 318 -33.98 -1.07 -6.68
C LYS A 318 -34.08 -2.35 -7.53
N MET A 319 -34.26 -2.20 -8.85
CA MET A 319 -34.40 -3.33 -9.77
C MET A 319 -33.04 -3.93 -10.17
N HIS A 320 -32.04 -3.07 -10.38
CA HIS A 320 -30.73 -3.41 -10.92
C HIS A 320 -29.57 -2.86 -10.07
N PRO A 321 -29.49 -3.19 -8.77
CA PRO A 321 -28.44 -2.68 -7.89
C PRO A 321 -27.01 -3.06 -8.34
N GLU A 322 -26.85 -4.16 -9.09
CA GLU A 322 -25.58 -4.58 -9.70
C GLU A 322 -25.05 -3.61 -10.76
N ARG A 323 -25.90 -2.71 -11.29
CA ARG A 323 -25.45 -1.66 -12.21
C ARG A 323 -24.85 -0.47 -11.48
N PHE A 324 -24.87 -0.44 -10.15
CA PHE A 324 -24.42 0.71 -9.37
C PHE A 324 -23.14 0.39 -8.61
N SER A 325 -22.10 1.16 -8.91
CA SER A 325 -20.76 0.96 -8.36
C SER A 325 -20.37 2.09 -7.41
N PRO A 326 -20.18 1.80 -6.11
CA PRO A 326 -19.58 2.71 -5.15
C PRO A 326 -18.22 3.23 -5.63
N ASN A 327 -18.01 4.54 -5.51
CA ASN A 327 -16.68 5.12 -5.64
C ASN A 327 -15.85 4.88 -4.36
N VAL A 328 -14.66 5.48 -4.32
CA VAL A 328 -13.74 5.40 -3.16
C VAL A 328 -14.37 5.84 -1.83
N THR A 329 -15.38 6.72 -1.84
CA THR A 329 -16.12 7.14 -0.64
C THR A 329 -16.98 6.02 -0.07
N LEU A 330 -17.84 5.41 -0.89
CA LEU A 330 -18.83 4.43 -0.44
C LEU A 330 -18.31 2.99 -0.40
N ARG A 331 -17.25 2.66 -1.16
CA ARG A 331 -16.69 1.30 -1.24
C ARG A 331 -16.26 0.73 0.13
N PRO A 332 -15.57 1.48 1.02
CA PRO A 332 -15.27 1.03 2.38
C PRO A 332 -16.53 0.64 3.17
N LEU A 333 -17.58 1.45 3.11
CA LEU A 333 -18.84 1.18 3.81
C LEU A 333 -19.55 -0.04 3.22
N TYR A 334 -19.50 -0.22 1.91
CA TYR A 334 -20.03 -1.41 1.23
C TYR A 334 -19.32 -2.68 1.71
N GLN A 335 -17.99 -2.68 1.75
CA GLN A 335 -17.20 -3.80 2.27
C GLN A 335 -17.61 -4.18 3.69
N GLU A 336 -17.75 -3.18 4.56
CA GLU A 336 -18.04 -3.39 5.99
C GLU A 336 -19.50 -3.75 6.27
N SER A 337 -20.40 -3.45 5.33
CA SER A 337 -21.80 -3.89 5.36
C SER A 337 -21.96 -5.35 4.97
N VAL A 338 -21.02 -5.90 4.19
CA VAL A 338 -21.06 -7.28 3.68
C VAL A 338 -20.28 -8.22 4.60
N LEU A 339 -19.08 -7.84 5.03
CA LEU A 339 -18.16 -8.74 5.72
C LEU A 339 -18.30 -8.67 7.25
N PRO A 340 -18.12 -9.79 7.99
CA PRO A 340 -17.86 -9.79 9.43
C PRO A 340 -16.42 -9.34 9.73
N ASN A 341 -15.98 -8.27 9.07
CA ASN A 341 -14.65 -7.72 9.12
C ASN A 341 -14.37 -6.94 10.40
N ILE A 342 -13.27 -7.28 11.08
CA ILE A 342 -12.82 -6.59 12.29
C ILE A 342 -11.63 -5.66 12.01
N ALA A 343 -10.87 -5.91 10.95
CA ALA A 343 -9.75 -5.07 10.56
C ALA A 343 -9.60 -5.00 9.03
N THR A 344 -9.24 -3.83 8.51
CA THR A 344 -8.84 -3.65 7.13
C THR A 344 -7.34 -3.42 7.04
N VAL A 345 -6.68 -4.10 6.10
CA VAL A 345 -5.26 -3.94 5.81
C VAL A 345 -5.10 -3.09 4.54
N GLY A 346 -4.36 -2.00 4.63
CA GLY A 346 -4.11 -1.10 3.50
C GLY A 346 -2.78 -0.35 3.59
N GLY A 347 -2.45 0.38 2.54
CA GLY A 347 -1.25 1.20 2.47
C GLY A 347 -1.39 2.59 3.11
N PRO A 348 -0.32 3.40 3.08
CA PRO A 348 -0.30 4.74 3.68
C PRO A 348 -1.39 5.69 3.15
N ALA A 349 -1.65 5.69 1.84
CA ALA A 349 -2.69 6.51 1.23
C ALA A 349 -4.10 6.05 1.62
N GLU A 350 -4.29 4.73 1.77
CA GLU A 350 -5.55 4.16 2.24
C GLU A 350 -5.81 4.53 3.69
N LEU A 351 -4.81 4.40 4.58
CA LEU A 351 -4.93 4.84 5.96
C LEU A 351 -5.41 6.30 6.05
N ALA A 352 -4.77 7.20 5.30
CA ALA A 352 -5.13 8.61 5.31
C ALA A 352 -6.59 8.85 4.93
N TYR A 353 -7.08 8.28 3.81
CA TYR A 353 -8.47 8.52 3.41
C TYR A 353 -9.48 7.77 4.29
N TRP A 354 -9.14 6.62 4.88
CA TRP A 354 -10.05 5.87 5.76
C TRP A 354 -10.40 6.67 7.02
N LEU A 355 -9.43 7.41 7.58
CA LEU A 355 -9.66 8.29 8.73
C LEU A 355 -10.69 9.40 8.42
N GLU A 356 -10.84 9.77 7.14
CA GLU A 356 -11.83 10.76 6.69
C GLU A 356 -13.26 10.19 6.65
N LEU A 357 -13.46 8.89 6.95
CA LEU A 357 -14.75 8.20 6.77
C LEU A 357 -15.48 7.86 8.07
N LYS A 358 -14.93 8.11 9.26
CA LYS A 358 -15.52 7.61 10.53
C LYS A 358 -16.97 8.06 10.75
N HIS A 359 -17.26 9.34 10.58
CA HIS A 359 -18.62 9.88 10.76
C HIS A 359 -19.60 9.32 9.72
N MET A 360 -19.11 8.98 8.52
CA MET A 360 -19.91 8.29 7.50
C MET A 360 -20.37 6.94 8.03
N PHE A 361 -19.48 6.14 8.63
CA PHE A 361 -19.85 4.84 9.19
C PHE A 361 -20.89 4.93 10.32
N GLU A 362 -20.77 5.93 11.18
CA GLU A 362 -21.71 6.18 12.29
C GLU A 362 -23.13 6.47 11.81
N LYS A 363 -23.27 7.25 10.72
CA LYS A 363 -24.57 7.59 10.13
C LYS A 363 -25.42 6.37 9.79
N TRP A 364 -24.82 5.28 9.29
CA TRP A 364 -25.52 4.03 8.98
C TRP A 364 -25.33 2.94 10.03
N SER A 365 -24.79 3.27 11.20
CA SER A 365 -24.55 2.30 12.29
C SER A 365 -23.73 1.08 11.85
N VAL A 366 -22.82 1.26 10.90
CA VAL A 366 -21.87 0.23 10.48
C VAL A 366 -20.62 0.40 11.32
N SER A 367 -20.13 -0.69 11.92
CA SER A 367 -18.90 -0.65 12.70
C SER A 367 -17.72 -0.25 11.81
N PHE A 368 -16.97 0.77 12.22
CA PHE A 368 -15.72 1.13 11.55
C PHE A 368 -14.62 0.13 11.95
N PRO A 369 -13.98 -0.58 11.01
CA PRO A 369 -12.98 -1.60 11.33
C PRO A 369 -11.70 -0.96 11.85
N MET A 370 -10.87 -1.73 12.56
CA MET A 370 -9.49 -1.30 12.83
C MET A 370 -8.71 -1.18 11.51
N PHE A 371 -7.87 -0.16 11.37
CA PHE A 371 -7.02 -0.04 10.19
C PHE A 371 -5.60 -0.54 10.49
N LEU A 372 -5.17 -1.58 9.79
CA LEU A 372 -3.82 -2.12 9.87
C LEU A 372 -3.02 -1.57 8.68
N LEU A 373 -1.94 -0.84 8.98
CA LEU A 373 -0.97 -0.50 7.94
C LEU A 373 -0.27 -1.79 7.51
N ARG A 374 -0.36 -2.15 6.23
CA ARG A 374 0.35 -3.32 5.71
C ARG A 374 1.85 -3.17 5.96
N ASN A 375 2.57 -4.28 6.08
CA ASN A 375 4.02 -4.23 6.03
C ASN A 375 4.50 -3.67 4.69
N SER A 376 5.57 -2.89 4.76
CA SER A 376 6.42 -2.58 3.64
C SER A 376 7.75 -3.31 3.81
N PHE A 377 8.28 -3.82 2.70
CA PHE A 377 9.55 -4.53 2.68
C PHE A 377 10.54 -3.88 1.73
N LEU A 378 11.82 -3.93 2.10
CA LEU A 378 12.94 -3.74 1.19
C LEU A 378 13.66 -5.08 1.04
N LEU A 379 13.71 -5.60 -0.18
CA LEU A 379 14.34 -6.88 -0.50
C LEU A 379 15.77 -6.65 -0.96
N VAL A 380 16.73 -7.17 -0.20
CA VAL A 380 18.16 -6.97 -0.41
C VAL A 380 18.80 -8.28 -0.84
N ASP A 381 19.18 -8.37 -2.11
CA ASP A 381 19.86 -9.56 -2.64
C ASP A 381 21.32 -9.65 -2.14
N LYS A 382 21.95 -10.82 -2.35
CA LYS A 382 23.30 -11.09 -1.89
C LYS A 382 24.33 -10.07 -2.39
N ILE A 383 24.20 -9.61 -3.64
CA ILE A 383 25.11 -8.62 -4.24
C ILE A 383 24.95 -7.25 -3.55
N ALA A 384 23.71 -6.83 -3.30
CA ALA A 384 23.43 -5.61 -2.57
C ALA A 384 23.93 -5.69 -1.12
N CYS A 385 23.76 -6.84 -0.44
CA CYS A 385 24.31 -7.07 0.90
C CYS A 385 25.83 -6.86 0.92
N SER A 386 26.58 -7.49 0.01
CA SER A 386 28.04 -7.32 -0.05
C SER A 386 28.48 -5.88 -0.34
N LYS A 387 27.69 -5.12 -1.12
CA LYS A 387 27.97 -3.70 -1.36
C LYS A 387 27.66 -2.83 -0.14
N LEU A 388 26.53 -3.07 0.54
CA LEU A 388 26.21 -2.38 1.79
C LEU A 388 27.31 -2.60 2.84
N GLU A 389 27.81 -3.84 2.96
CA GLU A 389 28.93 -4.18 3.84
C GLU A 389 30.23 -3.48 3.41
N LYS A 390 30.60 -3.55 2.13
CA LYS A 390 31.79 -2.88 1.57
C LYS A 390 31.83 -1.38 1.87
N TYR A 391 30.67 -0.73 1.85
CA TYR A 391 30.53 0.71 2.02
C TYR A 391 30.07 1.13 3.42
N HIS A 392 30.03 0.19 4.37
CA HIS A 392 29.60 0.43 5.76
C HIS A 392 28.25 1.16 5.88
N ILE A 393 27.30 0.82 5.00
CA ILE A 393 25.93 1.34 5.06
C ILE A 393 25.11 0.42 5.97
N TYR A 394 24.85 0.90 7.18
CA TYR A 394 24.08 0.17 8.18
C TYR A 394 22.56 0.25 7.92
N PRO A 395 21.77 -0.76 8.35
CA PRO A 395 20.33 -0.78 8.18
C PRO A 395 19.61 0.46 8.73
N GLU A 396 20.10 1.07 9.82
CA GLU A 396 19.51 2.31 10.37
C GLU A 396 19.55 3.48 9.37
N HIS A 397 20.55 3.47 8.49
CA HIS A 397 20.87 4.53 7.52
C HIS A 397 20.49 4.14 6.09
N ILE A 398 19.81 3.01 5.89
CA ILE A 398 19.50 2.52 4.54
C ILE A 398 18.53 3.43 3.78
N PHE A 399 17.74 4.23 4.49
CA PHE A 399 16.83 5.20 3.87
C PHE A 399 17.49 6.56 3.57
N ASP A 400 18.72 6.77 4.06
CA ASP A 400 19.44 8.01 3.81
C ASP A 400 19.65 8.24 2.30
N THR A 401 19.86 9.51 1.94
CA THR A 401 20.03 9.90 0.53
C THR A 401 21.36 9.38 -0.01
N SER A 402 21.46 9.26 -1.33
CA SER A 402 22.72 8.89 -2.00
C SER A 402 23.87 9.83 -1.60
N ASP A 403 23.61 11.13 -1.47
CA ASP A 403 24.61 12.09 -1.01
C ASP A 403 25.00 11.92 0.46
N ALA A 404 24.08 11.50 1.33
CA ALA A 404 24.41 11.15 2.72
C ALA A 404 25.28 9.88 2.79
N TRP A 405 24.97 8.84 2.01
CA TRP A 405 25.82 7.63 1.88
C TRP A 405 27.22 7.98 1.38
N ILE A 406 27.31 8.78 0.31
CA ILE A 406 28.59 9.23 -0.25
C ILE A 406 29.37 10.05 0.78
N ARG A 407 28.68 10.94 1.52
CA ARG A 407 29.32 11.75 2.56
C ARG A 407 29.88 10.90 3.68
N SER A 408 29.09 9.94 4.18
CA SER A 408 29.53 9.00 5.21
C SER A 408 30.76 8.22 4.75
N TYR A 409 30.70 7.62 3.56
CA TYR A 409 31.80 6.85 2.98
C TYR A 409 33.08 7.67 2.77
N VAL A 410 32.97 8.89 2.22
CA VAL A 410 34.13 9.77 1.99
C VAL A 410 34.77 10.19 3.33
N ASN A 411 33.95 10.53 4.33
CA ASN A 411 34.44 10.93 5.64
C ASN A 411 35.14 9.77 6.36
N GLU A 412 34.63 8.55 6.23
CA GLU A 412 35.25 7.35 6.82
C GLU A 412 36.55 6.96 6.12
N LYS A 413 36.60 7.03 4.79
CA LYS A 413 37.79 6.65 3.99
C LYS A 413 38.91 7.68 4.05
N PHE A 414 38.55 8.95 4.27
CA PHE A 414 39.49 10.04 4.47
C PHE A 414 39.27 10.68 5.83
N PRO A 415 39.46 9.91 6.93
CA PRO A 415 39.27 10.46 8.26
C PRO A 415 40.36 11.53 8.45
N SER A 416 39.92 12.77 8.63
CA SER A 416 40.78 13.88 9.07
C SER A 416 42.10 14.06 8.27
N GLN A 417 42.02 14.45 6.99
CA GLN A 417 43.18 15.15 6.38
C GLN A 417 43.19 16.65 6.74
N ILE A 418 42.04 17.22 7.11
CA ILE A 418 41.87 18.63 7.51
C ILE A 418 40.80 18.69 8.60
N ASP A 419 41.20 19.03 9.83
CA ASP A 419 40.28 19.25 10.96
C ASP A 419 39.68 20.66 10.89
N LEU A 420 38.70 20.82 10.00
CA LEU A 420 38.04 22.12 9.78
C LEU A 420 37.35 22.65 11.04
N ASP A 421 36.90 21.79 11.94
CA ASP A 421 36.23 22.21 13.16
C ASP A 421 37.22 22.82 14.15
N ASN A 422 38.45 22.30 14.23
CA ASN A 422 39.52 22.97 14.99
C ASN A 422 39.86 24.35 14.42
N TYR A 423 39.93 24.50 13.09
CA TYR A 423 40.12 25.82 12.46
C TYR A 423 38.93 26.77 12.71
N LYS A 424 37.69 26.27 12.62
CA LYS A 424 36.47 27.05 12.95
C LYS A 424 36.50 27.53 14.40
N ASN A 425 36.83 26.64 15.34
CA ASN A 425 36.91 26.95 16.76
C ASN A 425 38.01 27.97 17.06
N GLY A 426 39.19 27.83 16.44
CA GLY A 426 40.27 28.81 16.57
C GLY A 426 39.89 30.20 16.04
N LEU A 427 39.20 30.27 14.89
CA LEU A 427 38.70 31.52 14.33
C LEU A 427 37.61 32.15 15.20
N LYS A 428 36.67 31.34 15.69
CA LYS A 428 35.62 31.80 16.62
C LYS A 428 36.22 32.41 17.87
N HIS A 429 37.18 31.73 18.50
CA HIS A 429 37.85 32.26 19.68
C HIS A 429 38.58 33.59 19.41
N THR A 430 39.20 33.71 18.24
CA THR A 430 39.88 34.96 17.82
C THR A 430 38.88 36.09 17.60
N ILE A 431 37.74 35.81 16.96
CA ILE A 431 36.64 36.76 16.74
C ILE A 431 36.03 37.19 18.08
N ASP A 432 35.78 36.26 18.99
CA ASP A 432 35.20 36.56 20.31
C ASP A 432 36.11 37.51 21.10
N LYS A 433 37.42 37.27 21.06
CA LYS A 433 38.42 38.16 21.67
C LYS A 433 38.42 39.55 21.02
N LEU A 434 38.42 39.61 19.69
CA LEU A 434 38.36 40.87 18.95
C LEU A 434 37.07 41.65 19.26
N SER A 435 35.93 40.96 19.31
CA SER A 435 34.63 41.56 19.64
C SER A 435 34.63 42.15 21.05
N ASN A 436 35.20 41.44 22.02
CA ASN A 436 35.36 41.93 23.38
C ASN A 436 36.26 43.17 23.46
N ASP A 437 37.39 43.19 22.74
CA ASP A 437 38.31 44.34 22.76
C ASP A 437 37.74 45.55 22.03
N VAL A 438 37.06 45.35 20.89
CA VAL A 438 36.34 46.41 20.16
C VAL A 438 35.19 46.98 21.00
N SER A 439 34.46 46.15 21.73
CA SER A 439 33.35 46.61 22.59
C SER A 439 33.78 47.57 23.71
N LYS A 440 35.06 47.49 24.14
CA LYS A 440 35.66 48.41 25.13
C LYS A 440 36.01 49.77 24.52
N ILE A 441 36.18 49.83 23.19
CA ILE A 441 36.47 51.05 22.44
C ILE A 441 35.16 51.72 22.02
N ASP A 442 34.33 51.01 21.26
CA ASP A 442 33.02 51.47 20.81
C ASP A 442 32.09 50.27 20.57
N LYS A 443 30.98 50.23 21.32
CA LYS A 443 29.97 49.16 21.21
C LYS A 443 29.28 49.15 19.84
N SER A 444 29.22 50.28 19.15
CA SER A 444 28.58 50.40 17.83
C SER A 444 29.34 49.65 16.72
N LEU A 445 30.61 49.27 16.96
CA LEU A 445 31.45 48.49 16.05
C LEU A 445 31.33 46.96 16.22
N VAL A 446 30.68 46.47 17.28
CA VAL A 446 30.45 45.02 17.50
C VAL A 446 29.69 44.35 16.34
N PRO A 447 28.62 44.95 15.77
CA PRO A 447 27.96 44.42 14.58
C PRO A 447 28.90 44.25 13.38
N SER A 448 29.90 45.14 13.21
CA SER A 448 30.89 45.01 12.14
C SER A 448 31.80 43.80 12.35
N VAL A 449 32.19 43.49 13.59
CA VAL A 449 32.95 42.27 13.92
C VAL A 449 32.11 41.02 13.65
N GLN A 450 30.82 41.02 13.99
CA GLN A 450 29.91 39.92 13.69
C GLN A 450 29.75 39.70 12.17
N SER A 451 29.67 40.77 11.38
CA SER A 451 29.66 40.67 9.91
C SER A 451 30.91 39.97 9.37
N VAL A 452 32.10 40.28 9.92
CA VAL A 452 33.35 39.59 9.56
C VAL A 452 33.29 38.11 9.93
N GLN A 453 32.77 37.77 11.11
CA GLN A 453 32.57 36.38 11.55
C GLN A 453 31.73 35.60 10.54
N VAL A 454 30.55 36.10 10.20
CA VAL A 454 29.63 35.45 9.26
C VAL A 454 30.29 35.25 7.88
N SER A 455 31.06 36.23 7.41
CA SER A 455 31.80 36.13 6.15
C SER A 455 32.88 35.03 6.16
N LEU A 456 33.62 34.91 7.26
CA LEU A 456 34.63 33.87 7.46
C LEU A 456 34.00 32.48 7.55
N GLU A 457 32.95 32.32 8.35
CA GLU A 457 32.20 31.06 8.46
C GLU A 457 31.69 30.59 7.10
N LYS A 458 31.10 31.51 6.31
CA LYS A 458 30.67 31.22 4.94
C LYS A 458 31.82 30.80 4.02
N SER A 459 32.99 31.43 4.16
CA SER A 459 34.17 31.12 3.36
C SER A 459 34.73 29.73 3.69
N ILE A 460 34.75 29.34 4.96
CA ILE A 460 35.16 27.99 5.40
C ILE A 460 34.17 26.95 4.89
N ALA A 461 32.85 27.19 5.01
CA ALA A 461 31.84 26.27 4.50
C ALA A 461 31.94 26.07 2.97
N ASN A 462 32.27 27.12 2.23
CA ASN A 462 32.56 27.03 0.80
C ASN A 462 33.81 26.18 0.51
N LEU A 463 34.87 26.33 1.32
CA LEU A 463 36.09 25.53 1.18
C LEU A 463 35.83 24.05 1.51
N GLU A 464 35.09 23.78 2.58
CA GLU A 464 34.64 22.44 2.97
C GLU A 464 33.90 21.74 1.81
N THR A 465 32.99 22.47 1.14
CA THR A 465 32.28 21.98 -0.04
C THR A 465 33.21 21.66 -1.19
N LYS A 466 34.24 22.49 -1.44
CA LYS A 466 35.24 22.24 -2.50
C LYS A 466 36.13 21.04 -2.18
N ILE A 467 36.57 20.91 -0.93
CA ILE A 467 37.34 19.75 -0.45
C ILE A 467 36.52 18.48 -0.66
N PHE A 468 35.27 18.46 -0.21
CA PHE A 468 34.37 17.33 -0.37
C PHE A 468 34.20 16.93 -1.85
N ARG A 469 34.01 17.91 -2.74
CA ARG A 469 33.93 17.65 -4.19
C ARG A 469 35.21 17.03 -4.75
N ALA A 470 36.38 17.50 -4.33
CA ALA A 470 37.66 16.94 -4.75
C ALA A 470 37.83 15.49 -4.26
N LEU A 471 37.46 15.21 -3.01
CA LEU A 471 37.49 13.85 -2.45
C LEU A 471 36.51 12.91 -3.16
N LYS A 472 35.29 13.39 -3.46
CA LYS A 472 34.29 12.66 -4.26
C LYS A 472 34.84 12.29 -5.64
N LYS A 473 35.51 13.23 -6.32
CA LYS A 473 36.15 13.00 -7.62
C LYS A 473 37.28 11.97 -7.55
N LYS A 474 38.04 11.93 -6.45
CA LYS A 474 39.08 10.91 -6.24
C LYS A 474 38.52 9.49 -6.08
N GLN A 475 37.25 9.35 -5.72
CA GLN A 475 36.56 8.07 -5.49
C GLN A 475 35.40 7.86 -6.48
N GLU A 476 35.52 8.34 -7.71
CA GLU A 476 34.45 8.36 -8.71
C GLU A 476 33.78 6.99 -8.91
N ASN A 477 34.58 5.92 -9.03
CA ASN A 477 34.07 4.55 -9.19
C ASN A 477 33.24 4.08 -7.99
N ASP A 478 33.67 4.36 -6.77
CA ASP A 478 32.92 3.97 -5.56
C ASP A 478 31.65 4.81 -5.39
N VAL A 479 31.73 6.09 -5.76
CA VAL A 479 30.57 7.00 -5.78
C VAL A 479 29.52 6.51 -6.77
N GLU A 480 29.93 6.07 -7.96
CA GLU A 480 29.03 5.49 -8.96
C GLU A 480 28.42 4.17 -8.48
N GLN A 481 29.22 3.30 -7.84
CA GLN A 481 28.72 2.06 -7.24
C GLN A 481 27.69 2.31 -6.12
N LEU A 482 27.90 3.32 -5.29
CA LEU A 482 26.95 3.74 -4.25
C LEU A 482 25.64 4.27 -4.86
N LYS A 483 25.73 5.10 -5.90
CA LYS A 483 24.55 5.58 -6.63
C LYS A 483 23.76 4.43 -7.27
N SER A 484 24.46 3.52 -7.94
CA SER A 484 23.85 2.33 -8.54
C SER A 484 23.21 1.42 -7.48
N LEU A 485 23.83 1.26 -6.31
CA LEU A 485 23.24 0.53 -5.19
C LEU A 485 21.97 1.20 -4.69
N ARG A 486 21.98 2.54 -4.56
CA ARG A 486 20.80 3.30 -4.14
C ARG A 486 19.66 3.19 -5.14
N GLU A 487 19.96 3.31 -6.44
CA GLU A 487 18.97 3.14 -7.51
C GLU A 487 18.37 1.72 -7.51
N LYS A 488 19.17 0.70 -7.22
CA LYS A 488 18.66 -0.67 -7.12
C LYS A 488 17.70 -0.86 -5.94
N LEU A 489 18.01 -0.30 -4.78
CA LEU A 489 17.19 -0.45 -3.57
C LEU A 489 15.96 0.47 -3.57
N PHE A 490 16.07 1.62 -4.24
CA PHE A 490 15.04 2.65 -4.32
C PHE A 490 14.96 3.18 -5.75
N PRO A 491 14.41 2.38 -6.68
CA PRO A 491 14.31 2.76 -8.08
C PRO A 491 13.53 4.07 -8.24
N SER A 492 14.12 5.05 -8.93
CA SER A 492 13.57 6.41 -9.07
C SER A 492 13.27 7.11 -7.73
N ASP A 493 14.07 6.85 -6.69
CA ASP A 493 13.92 7.38 -5.33
C ASP A 493 12.55 7.08 -4.66
N VAL A 494 11.87 6.02 -5.10
CA VAL A 494 10.67 5.49 -4.45
C VAL A 494 10.91 4.09 -3.87
N LEU A 495 10.00 3.62 -3.03
CA LEU A 495 10.08 2.27 -2.47
C LEU A 495 10.03 1.22 -3.57
N GLN A 496 10.92 0.23 -3.49
CA GLN A 496 10.98 -0.95 -4.36
C GLN A 496 9.60 -1.57 -4.60
N GLU A 497 8.78 -1.65 -3.56
CA GLU A 497 7.46 -2.29 -3.61
C GLU A 497 6.45 -1.67 -4.60
N ARG A 498 6.73 -0.45 -5.09
CA ARG A 498 5.92 0.29 -6.07
C ARG A 498 6.44 0.17 -7.50
N LYS A 499 7.66 -0.33 -7.70
CA LYS A 499 8.33 -0.40 -9.01
C LYS A 499 8.62 -1.83 -9.41
N GLU A 500 8.92 -2.69 -8.46
CA GLU A 500 9.11 -4.12 -8.73
C GLU A 500 7.80 -4.89 -8.62
N TYR A 501 7.69 -5.95 -9.42
CA TYR A 501 6.46 -6.71 -9.63
C TYR A 501 6.61 -8.15 -9.17
N LEU A 502 5.52 -8.74 -8.71
CA LEU A 502 5.47 -10.11 -8.19
C LEU A 502 6.04 -11.13 -9.18
N LEU A 503 5.70 -11.00 -10.47
CA LEU A 503 6.07 -11.95 -11.50
C LEU A 503 7.58 -12.19 -11.58
N GLN A 504 8.39 -11.14 -11.44
CA GLN A 504 9.86 -11.24 -11.43
C GLN A 504 10.35 -12.18 -10.33
N TYR A 505 9.82 -12.04 -9.11
CA TYR A 505 10.25 -12.85 -7.96
C TYR A 505 9.73 -14.28 -8.04
N LEU A 506 8.54 -14.49 -8.59
CA LEU A 506 8.05 -15.84 -8.88
C LEU A 506 8.94 -16.55 -9.90
N ILE A 507 9.43 -15.84 -10.94
CA ILE A 507 10.38 -16.38 -11.92
C ILE A 507 11.71 -16.75 -11.25
N MET A 508 12.22 -15.88 -10.36
CA MET A 508 13.52 -16.08 -9.71
C MET A 508 13.51 -17.17 -8.64
N TYR A 509 12.47 -17.22 -7.81
CA TYR A 509 12.46 -18.00 -6.56
C TYR A 509 11.28 -18.99 -6.47
N GLY A 510 10.39 -19.00 -7.46
CA GLY A 510 9.18 -19.81 -7.45
C GLY A 510 8.17 -19.41 -6.37
N LEU A 511 7.22 -20.30 -6.11
CA LEU A 511 6.15 -20.08 -5.12
C LEU A 511 6.66 -20.00 -3.67
N GLY A 512 7.91 -20.45 -3.41
CA GLY A 512 8.54 -20.34 -2.09
C GLY A 512 8.70 -18.89 -1.63
N PHE A 513 8.83 -17.94 -2.57
CA PHE A 513 8.87 -16.51 -2.26
C PHE A 513 7.61 -16.02 -1.56
N VAL A 514 6.43 -16.48 -2.00
CA VAL A 514 5.16 -16.11 -1.38
C VAL A 514 5.11 -16.57 0.08
N ALA A 515 5.57 -17.80 0.34
CA ALA A 515 5.63 -18.33 1.69
C ALA A 515 6.54 -17.50 2.61
N GLU A 516 7.74 -17.18 2.13
CA GLU A 516 8.71 -16.37 2.86
C GLU A 516 8.14 -14.99 3.24
N ILE A 517 7.49 -14.30 2.30
CA ILE A 517 6.89 -12.98 2.57
C ILE A 517 5.71 -13.06 3.54
N VAL A 518 4.86 -14.09 3.43
CA VAL A 518 3.76 -14.31 4.38
C VAL A 518 4.28 -14.56 5.79
N ASP A 519 5.34 -15.34 5.94
CA ASP A 519 5.92 -15.67 7.25
C ASP A 519 6.62 -14.47 7.91
N HIS A 520 7.16 -13.52 7.12
CA HIS A 520 7.81 -12.31 7.65
C HIS A 520 6.87 -11.12 7.87
N ALA A 521 5.67 -11.13 7.28
CA ALA A 521 4.70 -10.04 7.41
C ALA A 521 4.11 -9.99 8.82
N ASP A 522 4.29 -8.88 9.52
CA ASP A 522 3.68 -8.61 10.82
C ASP A 522 3.17 -7.17 10.88
N PRO A 523 1.87 -6.92 10.66
CA PRO A 523 1.36 -5.56 10.49
C PRO A 523 1.05 -4.84 11.81
N PHE A 524 1.01 -5.54 12.95
CA PHE A 524 0.67 -4.91 14.24
C PHE A 524 1.71 -3.88 14.71
N PRO A 525 3.03 -4.13 14.59
CA PRO A 525 4.04 -3.13 14.95
C PRO A 525 4.08 -1.92 14.01
N GLY A 526 3.48 -2.00 12.81
CA GLY A 526 3.53 -0.94 11.81
C GLY A 526 4.95 -0.60 11.30
N LYS A 527 5.92 -1.51 11.47
CA LYS A 527 7.33 -1.29 11.14
C LYS A 527 7.65 -1.60 9.67
N PHE A 528 8.65 -0.91 9.14
CA PHE A 528 9.23 -1.24 7.85
C PHE A 528 10.26 -2.37 8.02
N THR A 529 10.26 -3.35 7.12
CA THR A 529 11.14 -4.53 7.24
C THR A 529 12.14 -4.62 6.10
N VAL A 530 13.43 -4.73 6.42
CA VAL A 530 14.46 -5.09 5.45
C VAL A 530 14.67 -6.60 5.52
N LEU A 531 14.48 -7.30 4.40
CA LEU A 531 14.76 -8.73 4.25
C LEU A 531 16.00 -8.90 3.37
N ALA A 532 16.98 -9.63 3.88
CA ALA A 532 18.29 -9.75 3.23
C ALA A 532 18.68 -11.21 3.00
N GLU A 533 19.19 -11.52 1.80
CA GLU A 533 19.65 -12.88 1.46
C GLU A 533 20.92 -13.27 2.23
N SER A 534 21.62 -12.31 2.83
CA SER A 534 22.81 -12.50 3.66
C SER A 534 22.79 -11.55 4.85
N LYS A 535 23.62 -11.82 5.86
CA LYS A 535 23.67 -11.03 7.08
C LYS A 535 23.98 -9.57 6.78
N LEU A 536 23.16 -8.66 7.30
CA LEU A 536 23.39 -7.22 7.22
C LEU A 536 24.45 -6.80 8.25
N LEU A 537 25.31 -5.87 7.86
CA LEU A 537 26.27 -5.26 8.78
C LEU A 537 25.50 -4.43 9.82
N ARG A 538 25.71 -4.70 11.11
CA ARG A 538 25.08 -3.95 12.22
C ARG A 538 26.17 -3.18 12.95
N ALA A 539 25.87 -1.95 13.38
CA ALA A 539 26.80 -1.20 14.22
C ALA A 539 27.11 -2.03 15.49
N LYS A 540 28.38 -2.02 15.93
CA LYS A 540 28.71 -2.57 17.24
C LYS A 540 28.03 -1.69 18.28
N SER A 541 27.09 -2.27 19.01
CA SER A 541 26.40 -1.63 20.15
C SER A 541 27.37 -1.22 21.24
#